data_AF-A0A925HNT2-F1
#
_entry.id   AF-A0A925HNT2-F1
#
_cell.length_a   1.000
_cell.length_b   1.000
_cell.length_c   1.000
_cell.angle_alpha   90.00
_cell.angle_beta   90.00
_cell.angle_gamma   90.00
#
_symmetry.space_group_name_H-M   'P 1'
#
loop_
_entity.id
_entity.type
_entity.pdbx_description
1 polymer ?
#
loop_
_entity_poly.entity_id
_entity_poly.type
_entity_poly.pdbx_seq_one_letter_code
_entity_poly.pdbx_strand_id
1 'polypeptide(L)'
;MHRVLVLGAGKIGSLVACLLSESGDYEVCLGDISLDASKRFVEDLGLSRVTPLLLDVRHPDTISAYLKAHRFDAVLSSLPY
;
A
#
# COMPACT_ATOMS: atom_id res chain seq x y z
N MET A 1 -9.56 -7.42 -11.41
CA MET A 1 -8.66 -7.18 -10.26
C MET A 1 -7.82 -5.97 -10.56
N HIS A 2 -8.09 -4.87 -9.88
CA HIS A 2 -7.35 -3.61 -10.02
C HIS A 2 -6.18 -3.57 -9.03
N ARG A 3 -5.00 -3.18 -9.48
CA ARG A 3 -3.81 -3.08 -8.63
C ARG A 3 -3.62 -1.64 -8.15
N VAL A 4 -3.68 -1.44 -6.85
CA VAL A 4 -3.64 -0.10 -6.24
C VAL A 4 -2.47 0.02 -5.29
N LEU A 5 -1.71 1.10 -5.42
CA LEU A 5 -0.68 1.48 -4.44
C LEU A 5 -1.26 2.50 -3.47
N VAL A 6 -1.30 2.15 -2.17
CA VAL A 6 -1.64 3.08 -1.10
C VAL A 6 -0.36 3.50 -0.40
N LEU A 7 -0.06 4.80 -0.37
CA LEU A 7 1.11 5.36 0.30
C LEU A 7 0.73 5.85 1.71
N GLY A 8 1.45 5.35 2.71
CA GLY A 8 1.25 5.60 4.14
C GLY A 8 0.40 4.53 4.82
N ALA A 9 1.01 3.70 5.66
CA ALA A 9 0.36 2.67 6.49
C ALA A 9 -0.10 3.19 7.87
N GLY A 10 -0.31 4.51 7.99
CA GLY A 10 -0.99 5.11 9.14
C GLY A 10 -2.47 4.71 9.20
N LYS A 11 -3.22 5.30 10.13
CA LYS A 11 -4.65 4.98 10.35
C LYS A 11 -5.49 5.05 9.07
N ILE A 12 -5.31 6.10 8.27
CA ILE A 12 -6.10 6.34 7.06
C ILE A 12 -5.74 5.33 5.98
N GLY A 13 -4.46 5.19 5.62
CA GLY A 13 -4.08 4.28 4.54
C GLY A 13 -4.31 2.81 4.88
N SER A 14 -4.15 2.41 6.15
CA SER A 14 -4.51 1.07 6.61
C SER A 14 -6.03 0.81 6.54
N LEU A 15 -6.88 1.78 6.91
CA LEU A 15 -8.33 1.67 6.73
C LEU A 15 -8.71 1.52 5.25
N VAL A 16 -8.14 2.36 4.39
CA VAL A 16 -8.37 2.30 2.94
C VAL A 16 -7.93 0.96 2.36
N ALA A 17 -6.74 0.46 2.76
CA ALA A 17 -6.23 -0.83 2.33
C ALA A 17 -7.16 -1.99 2.75
N CYS A 18 -7.64 -1.97 3.99
CA CYS A 18 -8.63 -2.93 4.48
C CYS A 18 -9.89 -2.94 3.60
N LEU A 19 -10.56 -1.79 3.48
CA LEU A 19 -11.82 -1.66 2.74
C LEU A 19 -11.70 -2.05 1.27
N LEU A 20 -10.61 -1.63 0.60
CA LEU A 20 -10.37 -2.01 -0.79
C LEU A 20 -10.13 -3.51 -0.93
N SER A 21 -9.34 -4.10 -0.03
CA SER A 21 -9.04 -5.54 -0.06
C SER A 21 -10.27 -6.42 0.18
N GLU A 22 -11.20 -5.99 1.02
CA GLU A 22 -12.44 -6.72 1.34
C GLU A 22 -13.48 -6.63 0.23
N SER A 23 -13.45 -5.59 -0.60
CA SER A 23 -14.40 -5.46 -1.73
C SER A 23 -14.23 -6.56 -2.79
N GLY A 24 -13.10 -7.28 -2.79
CA GLY A 24 -12.82 -8.38 -3.69
C GLY A 24 -12.30 -7.99 -5.07
N ASP A 25 -12.42 -6.71 -5.47
CA ASP A 25 -12.01 -6.22 -6.80
C ASP A 25 -10.57 -5.70 -6.87
N TYR A 26 -9.90 -5.54 -5.72
CA TYR A 26 -8.58 -4.91 -5.63
C TYR A 26 -7.50 -5.83 -5.05
N GLU A 27 -6.29 -5.66 -5.58
CA GLU A 27 -5.04 -6.03 -4.93
C GLU A 27 -4.34 -4.76 -4.46
N VAL A 28 -4.01 -4.69 -3.18
CA VAL A 28 -3.48 -3.47 -2.55
C VAL A 28 -2.02 -3.69 -2.21
N CYS A 29 -1.14 -2.82 -2.70
CA CYS A 29 0.20 -2.64 -2.15
C CYS A 29 0.16 -1.48 -1.15
N LEU A 30 0.52 -1.74 0.11
CA LEU A 30 0.54 -0.74 1.18
C LEU A 30 1.99 -0.31 1.43
N GLY A 31 2.37 0.85 0.89
CA GLY A 31 3.72 1.40 0.96
C GLY A 31 3.95 2.26 2.21
N ASP A 32 5.00 1.99 2.97
CA ASP A 32 5.43 2.82 4.11
C ASP A 32 6.96 2.80 4.28
N ILE A 33 7.49 3.69 5.12
CA ILE A 33 8.92 3.75 5.49
C ILE A 33 9.32 2.62 6.44
N SER A 34 8.35 1.93 7.06
CA SER A 34 8.58 0.73 7.89
C SER A 34 7.57 -0.36 7.55
N LEU A 35 8.01 -1.61 7.63
CA LEU A 35 7.15 -2.77 7.43
C LEU A 35 6.46 -3.26 8.71
N ASP A 36 6.94 -2.89 9.90
CA ASP A 36 6.55 -3.54 11.15
C ASP A 36 5.05 -3.40 11.43
N ALA A 37 4.52 -2.18 11.33
CA ALA A 37 3.10 -1.91 11.56
C ALA A 37 2.22 -2.53 10.46
N SER A 38 2.64 -2.39 9.19
CA SER A 38 1.88 -2.91 8.05
C SER A 38 1.82 -4.44 8.01
N LYS A 39 2.89 -5.15 8.41
CA LYS A 39 2.90 -6.61 8.49
C LYS A 39 1.97 -7.10 9.57
N ARG A 40 2.07 -6.55 10.79
CA ARG A 40 1.17 -6.88 11.90
C ARG A 40 -0.29 -6.62 11.52
N PHE A 41 -0.58 -5.47 10.92
CA PHE A 41 -1.92 -5.13 10.42
C PHE A 41 -2.47 -6.18 9.44
N VAL A 42 -1.67 -6.62 8.47
CA VAL A 42 -2.09 -7.65 7.50
C VAL A 42 -2.28 -9.01 8.16
N GLU A 43 -1.38 -9.38 9.08
CA GLU A 43 -1.44 -10.64 9.83
C GLU A 43 -2.64 -10.70 10.78
N ASP A 44 -2.83 -9.66 11.60
CA ASP A 44 -3.90 -9.57 12.61
C ASP A 44 -5.30 -9.60 11.99
N LEU A 45 -5.45 -9.04 10.79
CA LEU A 45 -6.75 -8.97 10.08
C LEU A 45 -6.90 -10.01 8.97
N GLY A 46 -5.90 -10.86 8.73
CA GLY A 46 -5.96 -11.90 7.70
C GLY A 46 -6.12 -11.37 6.27
N LEU A 47 -5.54 -10.21 5.96
CA LEU A 47 -5.76 -9.49 4.70
C LEU A 47 -4.94 -10.08 3.53
N SER A 48 -5.42 -11.19 2.97
CA SER A 48 -4.75 -11.92 1.87
C SER A 48 -4.48 -11.12 0.59
N ARG A 49 -5.17 -10.00 0.39
CA ARG A 49 -5.05 -9.12 -0.80
C ARG A 49 -4.27 -7.84 -0.54
N VAL A 50 -3.69 -7.69 0.65
CA VAL A 50 -2.84 -6.55 1.01
C VAL A 50 -1.40 -7.02 1.11
N THR A 51 -0.53 -6.40 0.32
CA THR A 51 0.92 -6.65 0.33
C THR A 51 1.63 -5.46 0.96
N PRO A 52 2.23 -5.62 2.17
CA PRO A 52 3.11 -4.61 2.75
C PRO A 52 4.32 -4.35 1.87
N LEU A 53 4.64 -3.08 1.63
CA LEU A 53 5.73 -2.64 0.77
C LEU A 53 6.59 -1.61 1.50
N LEU A 54 7.90 -1.86 1.54
CA LEU A 54 8.86 -0.86 2.01
C LEU A 54 9.11 0.14 0.88
N LEU A 55 8.57 1.34 1.00
CA LEU A 55 8.72 2.40 0.00
C LEU A 55 8.83 3.75 0.68
N ASP A 56 10.04 4.31 0.68
CA ASP A 56 10.29 5.65 1.21
C ASP A 56 10.10 6.70 0.11
N VAL A 57 9.00 7.45 0.21
CA VAL A 57 8.66 8.47 -0.79
C VAL A 57 9.61 9.67 -0.82
N ARG A 58 10.51 9.80 0.15
CA ARG A 58 11.57 10.82 0.17
C ARG A 58 12.64 10.54 -0.87
N HIS A 59 12.66 9.34 -1.46
CA HIS A 59 13.57 8.92 -2.52
C HIS A 59 12.80 8.79 -3.85
N PRO A 60 12.62 9.89 -4.60
CA PRO A 60 11.77 9.88 -5.80
C PRO A 60 12.26 8.91 -6.89
N ASP A 61 13.57 8.68 -6.98
CA ASP A 61 14.14 7.72 -7.93
C ASP A 61 13.70 6.27 -7.61
N THR A 62 13.63 5.92 -6.33
CA THR A 62 13.15 4.60 -5.87
C THR A 62 11.68 4.41 -6.23
N ILE A 63 10.84 5.43 -6.04
CA ILE A 63 9.43 5.39 -6.45
C ILE A 63 9.31 5.25 -7.95
N SER A 64 10.04 6.07 -8.71
CA SER A 64 10.02 6.07 -10.17
C SER A 64 10.43 4.72 -10.74
N ALA A 65 11.51 4.14 -10.22
CA ALA A 65 11.95 2.80 -10.59
C ALA A 65 10.89 1.74 -10.24
N TYR A 66 10.29 1.83 -9.06
CA TYR A 66 9.29 0.88 -8.59
C TYR A 66 8.00 0.93 -9.43
N LEU A 67 7.47 2.12 -9.72
CA LEU A 67 6.27 2.33 -10.54
C LEU A 67 6.50 1.95 -12.01
N LYS A 68 7.74 2.02 -12.51
CA LYS A 68 8.09 1.52 -13.85
C LYS A 68 8.18 0.00 -13.89
N ALA A 69 8.72 -0.62 -12.84
CA ALA A 69 8.86 -2.07 -12.73
C ALA A 69 7.53 -2.77 -12.42
N HIS A 70 6.59 -2.09 -11.75
CA HIS A 70 5.33 -2.65 -11.32
C HIS A 70 4.16 -1.81 -11.85
N ARG A 71 3.25 -2.45 -12.58
CA ARG A 71 2.03 -1.79 -13.07
C ARG A 71 1.01 -1.64 -11.93
N PHE A 72 0.58 -0.40 -11.72
CA PHE A 72 -0.56 -0.01 -10.88
C PHE A 72 -1.60 0.71 -11.72
N ASP A 73 -2.88 0.51 -11.41
CA ASP A 73 -4.00 1.19 -12.04
C ASP A 73 -4.30 2.54 -11.36
N ALA A 74 -3.95 2.67 -10.07
CA ALA A 74 -4.07 3.90 -9.31
C ALA A 74 -3.05 4.00 -8.17
N VAL A 75 -2.76 5.23 -7.76
CA VAL A 75 -1.97 5.56 -6.56
C VAL A 75 -2.83 6.43 -5.64
N LEU A 76 -3.00 5.99 -4.39
CA LEU A 76 -3.67 6.76 -3.34
C LEU A 76 -2.63 7.26 -2.33
N SER A 77 -2.45 8.56 -2.24
CA SER A 77 -1.60 9.16 -1.20
C SER A 77 -2.42 9.40 0.07
N SER A 78 -2.07 8.69 1.15
CA SER A 78 -2.56 8.95 2.51
C SER A 78 -1.50 9.61 3.39
N LEU A 79 -0.48 10.21 2.77
CA LEU A 79 0.61 10.92 3.43
C LEU A 79 0.21 12.38 3.74
N PRO A 80 0.92 13.06 4.66
CA PRO A 80 0.78 14.50 4.84
C PRO A 80 1.06 15.27 3.54
N TYR A 81 0.37 16.40 3.36
CA TYR A 81 0.57 17.34 2.24
C TYR A 81 1.72 18.31 2.51
#